data_AF-A0A9D3B9A3-F1
#
_entry.id   AF-A0A9D3B9A3-F1
#
_cell.length_a   1.000
_cell.length_b   1.000
_cell.length_c   1.000
_cell.angle_alpha   90.00
_cell.angle_beta   90.00
_cell.angle_gamma   90.00
#
_symmetry.space_group_name_H-M   'P 1'
#
loop_
_entity.id
_entity.type
_entity.pdbx_description
1 polymer ?
#
loop_
_entity_poly.entity_id
_entity_poly.type
_entity_poly.pdbx_seq_one_letter_code
_entity_poly.pdbx_strand_id
1 'polypeptide(L)'
;MAGGITDTGEPYSAFVGLVYMFNLIVGTGALTMPRAFATAGWVVSIALITVLAFMSYMTTTFVIEAMAAANAQLRWKRREQEQVRG
;
A
#
# COMPACT_ATOMS: atom_id res chain seq x y z
N MET A 1 13.58 16.50 28.19
CA MET A 1 12.70 17.10 27.17
C MET A 1 12.66 16.13 25.99
N ALA A 2 11.74 15.17 26.01
CA ALA A 2 11.63 14.10 25.03
C ALA A 2 10.15 13.89 24.68
N GLY A 3 9.56 14.91 24.08
CA GLY A 3 8.23 14.87 23.47
C GLY A 3 8.36 15.55 22.13
N GLY A 4 8.29 14.81 21.03
CA GLY A 4 8.46 15.38 19.69
C GLY A 4 8.72 14.39 18.55
N ILE A 5 8.43 13.09 18.72
CA ILE A 5 8.46 12.10 17.61
C ILE A 5 7.05 11.58 17.28
N THR A 6 6.01 12.12 17.94
CA THR A 6 4.60 11.71 17.76
C THR A 6 3.71 12.84 17.27
N ASP A 7 4.27 13.92 16.72
CA ASP A 7 3.48 14.73 15.79
C ASP A 7 3.22 13.83 14.58
N THR A 8 2.01 13.29 14.51
CA THR A 8 1.46 12.80 13.26
C THR A 8 1.42 14.00 12.33
N GLY A 9 2.52 14.26 11.62
CA GLY A 9 2.60 15.34 10.65
C GLY A 9 1.41 15.24 9.70
N GLU A 10 1.02 16.38 9.13
CA GLU A 10 -0.07 16.46 8.16
C GLU A 10 0.01 15.29 7.17
N PRO A 11 -1.04 14.46 7.05
CA PRO A 11 -1.01 13.31 6.17
C PRO A 11 -0.73 13.77 4.74
N TYR A 12 0.14 13.05 4.05
CA TYR A 12 0.47 13.39 2.66
C TYR A 12 -0.80 13.48 1.81
N SER A 13 -0.86 14.50 0.96
CA SER A 13 -1.93 14.61 -0.05
C SER A 13 -1.97 13.35 -0.91
N ALA A 14 -3.16 12.95 -1.35
CA ALA A 14 -3.37 11.77 -2.18
C ALA A 14 -2.47 11.77 -3.43
N PHE A 15 -2.20 12.94 -4.01
CA PHE A 15 -1.29 13.06 -5.15
C PHE A 15 0.17 12.73 -4.79
N VAL A 16 0.66 13.23 -3.66
CA VAL A 16 2.02 12.93 -3.17
C VAL A 16 2.15 11.45 -2.82
N GLY A 17 1.12 10.88 -2.17
CA GLY A 17 1.05 9.45 -1.88
C GLY A 17 1.04 8.59 -3.15
N LEU A 18 0.34 9.01 -4.21
CA LEU A 18 0.35 8.34 -5.51
C LEU A 18 1.75 8.33 -6.13
N VAL A 19 2.41 9.48 -6.19
CA VAL A 19 3.78 9.59 -6.73
C VAL A 19 4.74 8.72 -5.91
N TYR A 20 4.60 8.70 -4.59
CA TYR A 20 5.42 7.85 -3.72
C TYR A 20 5.19 6.36 -3.98
N MET A 21 3.93 5.93 -4.03
CA MET A 21 3.58 4.53 -4.33
C MET A 21 4.02 4.11 -5.74
N PHE A 22 3.90 4.99 -6.74
CA PHE A 22 4.41 4.73 -8.09
C PHE A 22 5.92 4.48 -8.08
N ASN A 23 6.68 5.34 -7.40
CA ASN A 23 8.13 5.15 -7.26
C ASN A 23 8.48 3.84 -6.54
N LEU A 24 7.70 3.46 -5.53
CA LEU A 24 7.91 2.22 -4.78
C LEU A 24 7.63 0.96 -5.64
N ILE A 25 6.59 0.99 -6.48
CA ILE A 25 6.20 -0.14 -7.34
C ILE A 25 7.14 -0.26 -8.54
N VAL A 26 7.44 0.87 -9.20
CA VAL A 26 8.25 0.88 -10.43
C VAL A 26 9.73 0.67 -10.11
N GLY A 27 10.25 1.39 -9.11
CA GLY A 27 11.65 1.36 -8.71
C GLY A 27 12.62 1.45 -9.90
N THR A 28 13.71 0.68 -9.83
CA THR A 28 14.64 0.50 -10.96
C THR A 28 14.12 -0.48 -12.01
N GLY A 29 12.99 -1.16 -11.77
CA GLY A 29 12.40 -2.16 -12.66
C GLY A 29 11.96 -1.59 -14.01
N ALA A 30 11.52 -0.33 -14.06
CA ALA A 30 11.20 0.33 -15.34
C ALA A 30 12.38 0.38 -16.32
N LEU A 31 13.63 0.40 -15.83
CA LEU A 31 14.81 0.48 -16.68
C LEU A 31 15.08 -0.83 -17.43
N THR A 32 14.65 -1.97 -16.89
CA THR A 32 14.88 -3.30 -17.47
C THR A 32 13.66 -3.85 -18.21
N MET A 33 12.46 -3.32 -17.95
CA MET A 33 11.21 -3.75 -18.61
C MET A 33 11.26 -3.72 -20.14
N PRO A 34 11.76 -2.67 -20.82
CA PRO A 34 11.71 -2.61 -22.29
C PRO A 34 12.52 -3.74 -22.94
N ARG A 35 13.68 -4.08 -22.38
CA ARG A 35 14.53 -5.15 -22.88
C ARG A 35 13.90 -6.52 -22.65
N ALA A 36 13.35 -6.77 -21.46
CA ALA A 36 12.68 -8.01 -21.13
C ALA A 36 11.45 -8.26 -22.05
N PHE A 37 10.71 -7.19 -22.36
CA PHE A 37 9.52 -7.28 -23.20
C PHE A 37 9.88 -7.49 -24.68
N ALA A 38 10.97 -6.85 -25.14
CA ALA A 38 11.51 -7.09 -26.48
C ALA A 38 11.97 -8.55 -26.67
N THR A 39 12.53 -9.18 -25.63
CA THR A 39 12.97 -10.58 -25.69
C THR A 39 11.83 -11.60 -25.56
N ALA A 40 10.81 -11.33 -24.73
CA ALA A 40 9.70 -12.25 -24.50
C ALA A 40 8.59 -12.14 -25.56
N GLY A 41 8.47 -10.97 -26.20
CA GLY A 41 7.40 -10.64 -27.13
C GLY A 41 6.23 -9.94 -26.43
N TRP A 42 5.65 -8.97 -27.14
CA TRP A 42 4.65 -8.05 -26.60
C TRP A 42 3.39 -8.76 -26.05
N VAL A 43 2.91 -9.81 -26.71
CA VAL A 43 1.71 -10.57 -26.27
C VAL A 43 1.96 -11.22 -24.91
N VAL A 44 3.09 -11.91 -24.76
CA VAL A 44 3.46 -12.61 -23.52
C VAL A 44 3.65 -11.60 -22.39
N SER A 45 4.29 -10.47 -22.67
CA SER A 45 4.49 -9.40 -21.68
C SER A 45 3.18 -8.78 -21.23
N ILE A 46 2.24 -8.48 -22.13
CA ILE A 46 0.92 -7.94 -21.76
C ILE A 46 0.16 -8.95 -20.89
N ALA A 47 0.10 -10.22 -21.32
CA ALA A 47 -0.59 -11.25 -20.56
C ALA A 47 -0.01 -11.39 -19.13
N LEU A 48 1.32 -11.39 -19.01
CA LEU A 48 2.01 -11.45 -17.73
C LEU A 48 1.70 -10.23 -16.85
N ILE A 49 1.76 -9.02 -17.38
CA ILE A 49 1.44 -7.79 -16.63
C ILE A 49 -0.01 -7.82 -16.15
N THR A 50 -0.96 -8.25 -16.99
CA THR A 50 -2.37 -8.32 -16.59
C THR A 50 -2.56 -9.27 -15.41
N VAL A 51 -1.94 -10.45 -15.44
CA VAL A 51 -2.00 -11.41 -14.32
C VAL A 51 -1.35 -10.85 -13.06
N LEU A 52 -0.16 -10.24 -13.19
CA LEU A 52 0.55 -9.63 -12.05
C LEU A 52 -0.22 -8.45 -11.45
N ALA A 53 -0.86 -7.63 -12.29
CA ALA A 53 -1.70 -6.52 -11.85
C ALA A 53 -2.95 -7.02 -11.12
N PHE A 54 -3.61 -8.06 -11.63
CA PHE A 54 -4.74 -8.70 -10.97
C PHE A 54 -4.36 -9.30 -9.62
N MET A 55 -3.25 -10.04 -9.56
CA MET A 55 -2.77 -10.64 -8.32
C MET A 55 -2.34 -9.60 -7.28
N SER A 56 -1.70 -8.52 -7.72
CA SER A 56 -1.38 -7.38 -6.86
C SER A 56 -2.65 -6.72 -6.31
N TYR A 57 -3.67 -6.51 -7.14
CA TYR A 57 -4.94 -5.94 -6.71
C TYR A 57 -5.64 -6.79 -5.65
N MET A 58 -5.73 -8.10 -5.87
CA MET A 58 -6.29 -9.04 -4.88
C MET A 58 -5.55 -8.98 -3.55
N THR A 59 -4.21 -8.96 -3.60
CA THR A 59 -3.36 -8.89 -2.40
C THR A 59 -3.59 -7.60 -1.63
N THR A 60 -3.67 -6.45 -2.32
CA THR A 60 -3.94 -5.16 -1.69
C THR A 60 -5.31 -5.13 -1.00
N THR A 61 -6.35 -5.72 -1.62
CA THR A 61 -7.69 -5.77 -1.01
C THR A 61 -7.69 -6.53 0.32
N PHE A 62 -7.08 -7.73 0.37
CA PHE A 62 -6.99 -8.50 1.62
C PHE A 62 -6.22 -7.75 2.72
N VAL A 63 -5.16 -7.03 2.35
CA VAL A 63 -4.40 -6.21 3.29
C VAL A 63 -5.28 -5.08 3.85
N ILE A 64 -6.08 -4.41 3.01
CA ILE A 64 -7.00 -3.36 3.44
C ILE A 64 -8.07 -3.91 4.40
N GLU A 65 -8.63 -5.09 4.11
CA GLU A 65 -9.60 -5.74 4.99
C GLU A 65 -9.00 -6.07 6.37
N ALA A 66 -7.79 -6.62 6.39
CA ALA A 66 -7.07 -6.91 7.63
C ALA A 66 -6.79 -5.63 8.44
N MET A 67 -6.38 -4.54 7.79
CA MET A 67 -6.19 -3.24 8.43
C MET A 67 -7.50 -2.67 8.98
N ALA A 68 -8.60 -2.79 8.25
CA ALA A 68 -9.93 -2.35 8.69
C ALA A 68 -10.42 -3.14 9.91
N ALA A 69 -10.27 -4.47 9.90
CA ALA A 69 -10.61 -5.34 11.03
C ALA A 69 -9.76 -5.01 12.27
N ALA A 70 -8.46 -4.80 12.09
CA ALA A 70 -7.56 -4.39 13.17
C ALA A 70 -7.95 -3.02 13.74
N ASN A 71 -8.29 -2.05 12.89
CA ASN A 71 -8.74 -0.72 13.32
C ASN A 71 -10.09 -0.80 14.07
N ALA A 72 -11.01 -1.66 13.64
CA ALA A 72 -12.26 -1.91 14.36
C ALA A 72 -12.01 -2.50 15.76
N GLN A 73 -11.12 -3.49 15.86
CA GLN A 73 -10.70 -4.08 17.15
C GLN A 73 -10.05 -3.04 18.08
N LEU A 74 -9.15 -2.20 17.56
CA LEU A 74 -8.52 -1.12 18.32
C LEU A 74 -9.55 -0.11 18.84
N ARG A 75 -10.55 0.23 18.01
CA ARG A 75 -11.65 1.11 18.42
C ARG A 75 -12.49 0.50 19.54
N TRP A 76 -12.81 -0.79 19.47
CA TRP A 76 -13.55 -1.46 20.55
C TRP A 76 -12.77 -1.47 21.85
N LYS A 77 -11.49 -1.87 21.84
CA LYS A 77 -10.65 -1.84 23.04
C LYS A 77 -10.51 -0.44 23.65
N ARG A 78 -10.43 0.61 22.82
CA ARG A 78 -10.37 2.00 23.30
C ARG A 78 -11.66 2.38 24.05
N ARG A 79 -12.83 2.00 23.53
CA ARG A 79 -14.13 2.26 24.17
C ARG A 79 -14.25 1.56 25.53
N GLU A 80 -13.80 0.31 25.62
CA GLU A 80 -13.82 -0.44 26.88
C GLU A 80 -12.94 0.23 27.95
N GLN A 81 -11.75 0.72 27.58
CA GLN A 81 -10.88 1.45 28.51
C GLN A 81 -11.45 2.80 28.94
N GLU A 82 -12.14 3.52 28.05
CA GLU A 82 -12.83 4.76 28.39
C GLU A 82 -13.98 4.52 29.39
N GLN A 83 -14.70 3.40 29.27
CA GLN A 83 -15.78 3.03 30.20
C GLN A 83 -15.27 2.55 31.57
N VAL A 84 -14.12 1.89 31.63
CA VAL A 84 -13.53 1.46 32.92
C VAL A 84 -12.92 2.64 33.70
N ARG A 85 -12.60 3.73 33.01
CA ARG A 85 -11.88 4.89 33.59
C ARG A 85 -12.81 6.07 33.95
N GLY A 86 -14.08 6.03 33.57
CA GLY A 86 -15.12 6.99 33.96
C GLY A 86 -16.01 6.43 35.06
#